data_AF-A0A843HSG4-F1
#
_entry.id   AF-A0A843HSG4-F1
#
_cell.length_a   1.000
_cell.length_b   1.000
_cell.length_c   1.000
_cell.angle_alpha   90.00
_cell.angle_beta   90.00
_cell.angle_gamma   90.00
#
_symmetry.space_group_name_H-M   'P 1'
#
loop_
_entity.id
_entity.type
_entity.pdbx_description
1 polymer ?
#
loop_
_entity_poly.entity_id
_entity_poly.type
_entity_poly.pdbx_seq_one_letter_code
_entity_poly.pdbx_strand_id
1 'polypeptide(L)' 'MELLSVAEVAKIMSVNERTLRTWINRKQIPDSVIFRIGNTVRFVRSKFENWVNGGI' A
#
# COMPACT_ATOMS: atom_id res chain seq x y z
N MET A 1 -11.46 9.45 -5.70
CA MET A 1 -10.61 8.29 -5.38
C MET A 1 -9.19 8.79 -5.19
N GLU A 2 -8.66 8.74 -3.97
CA GLU A 2 -7.31 9.22 -3.67
C GLU A 2 -6.32 8.04 -3.69
N LEU A 3 -5.21 8.21 -4.41
CA LEU A 3 -4.18 7.20 -4.61
C LEU A 3 -2.87 7.65 -3.98
N LEU A 4 -2.29 6.79 -3.14
CA LEU A 4 -0.98 6.99 -2.55
C LEU A 4 0.07 6.20 -3.33
N SER A 5 1.23 6.80 -3.50
CA SER A 5 2.44 6.13 -3.97
C SER A 5 3.05 5.24 -2.88
N VAL A 6 3.94 4.32 -3.29
CA VAL A 6 4.74 3.52 -2.35
C VAL A 6 5.54 4.41 -1.40
N ALA A 7 6.07 5.54 -1.90
CA ALA A 7 6.85 6.49 -1.10
C ALA A 7 6.00 7.19 -0.01
N GLU A 8 4.77 7.58 -0.33
CA GLU A 8 3.85 8.18 0.65
C GLU A 8 3.44 7.18 1.71
N VAL A 9 3.10 5.95 1.31
CA VAL A 9 2.77 4.88 2.26
C VAL A 9 3.97 4.52 3.14
N ALA A 10 5.18 4.52 2.58
CA ALA A 10 6.42 4.29 3.32
C ALA A 10 6.59 5.31 4.45
N LYS A 11 6.36 6.59 4.14
CA LYS A 11 6.40 7.68 5.13
C LYS A 11 5.33 7.51 6.20
N ILE A 12 4.08 7.20 5.82
CA ILE A 12 2.97 7.02 6.78
C ILE A 12 3.27 5.87 7.75
N MET A 13 3.73 4.73 7.23
CA MET A 13 4.05 3.55 8.05
C MET A 13 5.41 3.65 8.74
N SER A 14 6.18 4.71 8.51
CA SER A 14 7.56 4.87 9.02
C SER A 14 8.46 3.68 8.66
N VAL A 15 8.36 3.17 7.44
CA VAL A 15 9.19 2.07 6.90
C VAL A 15 9.89 2.47 5.61
N ASN A 16 10.88 1.68 5.19
CA ASN A 16 11.53 1.89 3.89
C ASN A 16 10.61 1.44 2.73
N GLU A 17 10.65 2.14 1.59
CA GLU A 17 9.94 1.73 0.37
C GLU A 17 10.27 0.30 -0.07
N ARG A 18 11.53 -0.13 0.10
CA ARG A 18 11.96 -1.50 -0.20
C ARG A 18 11.20 -2.52 0.64
N THR A 19 10.97 -2.23 1.91
CA THR A 19 10.19 -3.08 2.82
C THR A 19 8.77 -3.24 2.30
N LEU A 20 8.10 -2.14 1.93
CA LEU A 20 6.76 -2.19 1.33
C LEU A 20 6.72 -3.01 0.03
N ARG A 21 7.70 -2.81 -0.86
CA ARG A 21 7.80 -3.60 -2.09
C ARG A 21 7.97 -5.10 -1.79
N THR A 22 8.76 -5.45 -0.79
CA THR A 22 8.88 -6.83 -0.32
C THR A 22 7.56 -7.37 0.20
N TRP A 23 6.81 -6.61 1.01
CA TRP A 23 5.51 -7.02 1.51
C TRP A 23 4.48 -7.23 0.39
N ILE A 24 4.45 -6.33 -0.60
CA ILE A 24 3.63 -6.46 -1.81
C ILE A 24 3.98 -7.76 -2.56
N ASN A 25 5.26 -7.99 -2.82
CA ASN A 25 5.72 -9.18 -3.55
C ASN A 25 5.43 -10.47 -2.80
N ARG A 26 5.48 -10.43 -1.46
CA ARG A 26 5.14 -11.56 -0.58
C ARG A 26 3.64 -11.70 -0.31
N LYS A 27 2.79 -10.88 -0.93
CA LYS A 27 1.33 -10.87 -0.74
C LYS A 27 0.90 -10.66 0.72
N GLN A 28 1.69 -9.92 1.49
CA GLN A 28 1.39 -9.58 2.89
C GLN A 28 0.46 -8.37 3.01
N ILE A 29 0.32 -7.60 1.93
CA ILE A 29 -0.67 -6.53 1.81
C ILE A 29 -1.81 -7.08 0.95
N PRO A 30 -3.08 -6.97 1.40
CA PRO A 30 -4.22 -7.44 0.62
C PRO A 30 -4.26 -6.77 -0.77
N ASP A 31 -4.49 -7.57 -1.82
CA ASP A 31 -4.61 -7.05 -3.19
C ASP A 31 -5.76 -6.04 -3.33
N SER A 32 -6.77 -6.08 -2.45
CA SER A 32 -7.87 -5.12 -2.43
C SER A 32 -7.42 -3.69 -2.12
N VAL A 33 -6.34 -3.52 -1.36
CA VAL A 33 -5.72 -2.24 -0.98
C VAL A 33 -4.85 -1.69 -2.12
N ILE A 34 -4.27 -2.58 -2.91
CA ILE A 34 -3.32 -2.28 -3.97
C ILE A 34 -4.06 -1.94 -5.27
N PHE A 35 -3.67 -0.85 -5.91
CA PHE A 35 -4.12 -0.46 -7.24
C PHE A 35 -2.94 -0.40 -8.19
N ARG A 36 -2.98 -1.17 -9.29
CA ARG A 36 -1.88 -1.21 -10.28
C ARG A 36 -2.28 -0.42 -11.53
N ILE A 37 -1.41 0.50 -11.96
CA ILE A 37 -1.52 1.24 -13.22
C ILE A 37 -0.30 0.87 -14.07
N GLY A 38 -0.48 -0.07 -14.98
CA GLY A 38 0.65 -0.74 -15.65
C GLY A 38 1.60 -1.35 -14.61
N ASN A 39 2.88 -0.98 -14.66
CA ASN A 39 3.90 -1.43 -13.71
C ASN A 39 3.96 -0.58 -12.42
N THR A 40 3.16 0.48 -12.32
CA THR A 40 3.16 1.36 -11.15
C THR A 40 2.22 0.85 -10.08
N VAL A 41 2.74 0.67 -8.87
CA VAL A 41 1.95 0.33 -7.68
C VAL A 41 1.47 1.61 -6.99
N ARG A 42 0.16 1.66 -6.72
CA ARG A 42 -0.53 2.66 -5.91
C ARG A 42 -1.34 1.98 -4.82
N PHE A 43 -1.73 2.73 -3.81
CA PHE A 43 -2.60 2.31 -2.72
C PHE A 43 -3.85 3.16 -2.73
N VAL A 44 -5.02 2.54 -2.66
CA VAL A 44 -6.26 3.30 -2.48
C VAL A 44 -6.30 3.77 -1.04
N ARG A 45 -6.22 5.09 -0.79
CA ARG A 45 -6.05 5.66 0.56
C ARG A 45 -7.04 5.09 1.56
N SER A 46 -8.34 5.15 1.25
CA SER A 46 -9.39 4.68 2.17
C SER A 46 -9.27 3.21 2.54
N LYS A 47 -8.90 2.35 1.59
CA LYS A 47 -8.70 0.92 1.85
C LYS A 47 -7.42 0.65 2.65
N PHE A 48 -6.37 1.41 2.37
CA PHE A 48 -5.12 1.34 3.11
C PHE A 48 -5.32 1.74 4.57
N GLU A 49 -5.99 2.86 4.84
CA GLU A 49 -6.30 3.32 6.20
C GLU A 49 -7.16 2.29 6.94
N ASN A 50 -8.21 1.76 6.31
CA ASN A 50 -9.04 0.71 6.91
C ASN A 50 -8.19 -0.52 7.28
N TRP A 51 -7.35 -1.00 6.37
CA TRP A 51 -6.48 -2.16 6.60
C TRP A 51 -5.50 -1.93 7.75
N VAL A 52 -4.81 -0.77 7.80
CA VAL A 52 -3.86 -0.45 8.86
C VAL A 52 -4.54 -0.36 10.23
N ASN A 53 -5.78 0.13 10.27
CA ASN A 53 -6.57 0.22 11.50
C ASN A 53 -7.20 -1.12 11.92
N GLY A 54 -6.86 -2.22 11.26
CA GLY A 54 -7.40 -3.56 11.57
C GLY A 54 -8.81 -3.82 11.05
N GLY A 55 -9.35 -2.93 10.21
CA GLY A 55 -10.60 -3.15 9.49
C GLY A 55 -10.35 -4.09 8.32
N ILE A 56 -10.69 -5.37 8.48
CA ILE A 56 -10.76 -6.35 7.39
C ILE A 56 -12.21 -6.48 6.96
#